data_AF-A0A2M9J5H7-F1
#
_entry.id   AF-A0A2M9J5H7-F1
#
_cell.length_a   1.000
_cell.length_b   1.000
_cell.length_c   1.000
_cell.angle_alpha   90.00
_cell.angle_beta   90.00
_cell.angle_gamma   90.00
#
_symmetry.space_group_name_H-M   'P 1'
#
loop_
_entity.id
_entity.type
_entity.pdbx_description
1 polymer ?
#
loop_
_entity_poly.entity_id
_entity_poly.type
_entity_poly.pdbx_seq_one_letter_code
_entity_poly.pdbx_strand_id
1 'polypeptide(L)' 'MSSRTDTLERLAPLWAEPAASTRWVIWHRGAGEPLVFDREFNMPVDVELDVDEAVLREVVRRMRAAGAPETDAYPGRPCG' A
#
# COMPACT_ATOMS: atom_id res chain seq x y z
N MET A 1 16.56 -9.47 16.48
CA MET A 1 16.19 -9.70 15.06
C MET A 1 14.66 -9.80 14.94
N SER A 2 13.94 -8.74 15.34
CA SER A 2 12.46 -8.72 15.32
C SER A 2 11.87 -7.65 14.39
N SER A 3 12.70 -6.79 13.78
CA SER A 3 12.23 -5.60 13.07
C SER A 3 11.30 -5.89 11.88
N ARG A 4 11.59 -6.91 11.06
CA ARG A 4 10.82 -7.15 9.83
C ARG A 4 9.43 -7.76 10.08
N THR A 5 9.32 -8.70 11.02
CA THR A 5 8.04 -9.32 11.36
C THR A 5 7.14 -8.31 12.06
N ASP A 6 7.69 -7.53 13.00
CA ASP A 6 6.95 -6.49 13.72
C ASP A 6 6.41 -5.42 12.76
N THR A 7 7.19 -5.03 11.73
CA THR A 7 6.72 -4.09 10.70
C THR A 7 5.60 -4.69 9.84
N LEU A 8 5.71 -5.96 9.42
CA LEU A 8 4.66 -6.61 8.63
C LEU A 8 3.35 -6.82 9.41
N GLU A 9 3.43 -7.08 10.72
CA GLU A 9 2.24 -7.18 11.57
C GLU A 9 1.50 -5.84 11.68
N ARG A 10 2.23 -4.73 11.81
CA ARG A 10 1.64 -3.38 11.80
C ARG A 10 0.95 -3.02 10.49
N LEU A 11 1.44 -3.58 9.38
CA LEU A 11 0.91 -3.35 8.03
C LEU A 11 -0.22 -4.31 7.65
N ALA A 12 -0.54 -5.30 8.50
CA ALA A 12 -1.63 -6.26 8.27
C ALA A 12 -2.98 -5.64 7.81
N PRO A 13 -3.40 -4.46 8.29
CA PRO A 13 -4.63 -3.81 7.82
C PRO A 13 -4.65 -3.46 6.33
N LEU A 14 -3.52 -3.44 5.63
CA LEU A 14 -3.44 -3.12 4.19
C LEU A 14 -4.01 -4.24 3.30
N TRP A 15 -3.99 -5.49 3.76
CA TRP A 15 -4.46 -6.68 3.04
C TRP A 15 -5.46 -7.52 3.83
N ALA A 16 -6.02 -6.96 4.91
CA ALA A 16 -7.14 -7.56 5.61
C ALA A 16 -8.40 -7.54 4.71
N GLU A 17 -9.30 -8.51 4.90
CA GLU A 17 -10.52 -8.60 4.08
C GLU A 17 -11.28 -7.27 4.07
N PRO A 18 -11.67 -6.75 2.88
CA PRO A 18 -12.09 -5.37 2.77
C PRO A 18 -13.48 -5.14 3.37
N ALA A 19 -13.57 -4.21 4.32
CA ALA A 19 -14.83 -3.61 4.73
C ALA A 19 -15.31 -2.62 3.65
N ALA A 20 -16.12 -3.07 2.71
CA ALA A 20 -16.97 -2.31 1.74
C ALA A 20 -16.32 -1.27 0.79
N SER A 21 -15.18 -0.66 1.11
CA SER A 21 -14.42 0.22 0.23
C SER A 21 -12.94 -0.04 0.44
N THR A 22 -12.24 -0.45 -0.63
CA THR A 22 -10.80 -0.71 -0.55
C THR A 22 -10.08 0.62 -0.41
N ARG A 23 -9.90 1.03 0.86
CA ARG A 23 -9.18 2.23 1.30
C ARG A 23 -7.78 2.31 0.69
N TRP A 24 -7.15 1.17 0.54
CA TRP A 24 -5.78 1.02 0.05
C TRP A 24 -5.76 0.70 -1.44
N VAL A 25 -4.93 1.39 -2.19
CA VAL A 25 -4.73 1.18 -3.64
C VAL A 25 -3.24 1.01 -3.91
N ILE A 26 -2.88 0.09 -4.80
CA ILE A 26 -1.53 0.01 -5.35
C ILE A 26 -1.43 1.04 -6.48
N TRP A 27 -0.55 2.02 -6.35
CA TRP A 27 -0.38 3.10 -7.31
C TRP A 27 0.98 2.99 -8.02
N HIS A 28 0.93 2.90 -9.36
CA HIS A 28 2.09 2.86 -10.25
C HIS A 28 2.46 4.28 -10.69
N ARG A 29 3.38 4.94 -9.97
CA ARG A 29 3.92 6.25 -10.39
C ARG A 29 4.94 6.08 -11.52
N GLY A 30 4.45 5.89 -12.75
CA GLY A 30 5.30 5.81 -13.94
C GLY A 30 6.26 4.61 -13.89
N ALA A 31 7.53 4.81 -14.27
CA ALA A 31 8.51 3.72 -14.40
C ALA A 31 9.17 3.25 -13.08
N GLY A 32 8.65 3.67 -11.93
CA GLY A 32 9.19 3.31 -10.60
C GLY A 32 8.51 2.10 -9.96
N GLU A 33 8.99 1.72 -8.77
CA GLU A 33 8.31 0.73 -7.93
C GLU A 33 6.91 1.23 -7.51
N PRO A 34 5.90 0.35 -7.45
CA PRO A 34 4.58 0.72 -6.99
C PRO A 34 4.59 1.10 -5.52
N LEU A 35 3.68 2.00 -5.14
CA LEU A 35 3.49 2.40 -3.75
C LEU A 35 2.06 2.13 -3.28
N VAL A 36 1.86 2.08 -1.97
CA VAL A 36 0.53 1.94 -1.38
C VAL A 36 -0.05 3.33 -1.11
N PHE A 37 -1.24 3.59 -1.60
CA PHE A 37 -1.94 4.87 -1.41
C PHE A 37 -3.16 4.70 -0.51
N ASP A 38 -3.27 5.60 0.48
CA ASP A 38 -4.44 5.72 1.35
C ASP A 38 -5.46 6.68 0.73
N ARG A 39 -6.59 6.16 0.26
CA ARG A 39 -7.69 6.97 -0.28
C ARG A 39 -8.50 7.71 0.79
N GLU A 40 -8.40 7.30 2.04
CA GLU A 40 -9.07 7.96 3.17
C GLU A 40 -8.35 9.26 3.53
N PHE A 41 -7.02 9.19 3.69
CA PHE A 41 -6.18 10.36 3.97
C PHE A 41 -5.64 11.07 2.73
N ASN A 42 -5.91 10.54 1.54
CA ASN A 42 -5.48 11.09 0.25
C ASN A 42 -3.95 11.25 0.12
N MET A 43 -3.20 10.28 0.65
CA MET A 43 -1.74 10.35 0.70
C MET A 43 -1.08 8.98 0.50
N PRO A 44 0.16 8.92 0.00
CA PRO A 44 0.96 7.70 0.06
C PRO A 44 1.10 7.21 1.50
N VAL A 45 0.93 5.90 1.72
CA VAL A 45 1.27 5.27 2.99
C VAL A 45 2.78 5.29 3.12
N ASP A 46 3.26 5.84 4.23
CA ASP A 46 4.68 5.79 4.55
C ASP A 46 5.03 4.38 5.05
N VAL A 47 5.29 3.48 4.10
CA VAL A 47 5.64 2.08 4.38
C VAL A 47 7.13 1.97 4.75
N GLU A 48 7.62 2.75 5.74
CA GLU A 48 9.07 2.90 6.02
C GLU A 48 9.90 2.87 4.72
N LEU A 49 9.42 3.62 3.72
CA LEU A 49 9.77 3.45 2.30
C LEU A 49 11.23 3.81 2.01
N ASP A 50 11.90 4.46 2.95
CA ASP A 50 13.31 4.85 2.83
C ASP A 50 14.30 3.78 3.30
N VAL A 51 13.87 2.63 3.84
CA VAL A 51 14.82 1.68 4.47
C VAL A 51 14.71 0.20 4.03
N ASP A 52 13.56 -0.30 3.54
CA ASP A 52 13.50 -1.70 3.09
C ASP A 52 12.54 -1.97 1.91
N GLU A 53 13.09 -1.91 0.69
CA GLU A 53 12.40 -2.34 -0.55
C GLU A 53 11.79 -3.75 -0.44
N ALA A 54 12.37 -4.64 0.36
CA ALA A 54 11.87 -6.00 0.51
C ALA A 54 10.60 -6.07 1.38
N VAL A 55 10.35 -5.07 2.23
CA VAL A 55 9.08 -4.93 2.94
C VAL A 55 8.00 -4.44 1.98
N LEU A 56 8.29 -3.41 1.18
CA LEU A 56 7.34 -2.90 0.18
C LEU A 56 6.91 -3.99 -0.81
N ARG A 57 7.86 -4.75 -1.37
CA ARG A 57 7.55 -5.85 -2.29
C ARG A 57 6.64 -6.89 -1.65
N GLU A 58 6.84 -7.23 -0.38
CA GLU A 58 6.00 -8.20 0.33
C GLU A 58 4.60 -7.64 0.62
N VAL A 59 4.49 -6.37 1.00
CA VAL A 59 3.20 -5.67 1.20
C VAL A 59 2.40 -5.66 -0.10
N VAL A 60 3.02 -5.23 -1.21
CA VAL A 60 2.38 -5.21 -2.54
C VAL A 60 1.95 -6.62 -2.95
N ARG A 61 2.80 -7.63 -2.74
CA ARG A 61 2.45 -9.03 -3.02
C ARG A 61 1.21 -9.50 -2.25
N ARG A 62 1.12 -9.16 -0.96
CA ARG A 62 -0.04 -9.53 -0.11
C ARG A 62 -1.30 -8.78 -0.49
N MET A 63 -1.20 -7.49 -0.78
CA MET A 63 -2.32 -6.69 -1.28
C MET A 63 -2.88 -7.25 -2.59
N ARG A 64 -2.01 -7.62 -3.53
CA ARG A 64 -2.41 -8.31 -4.77
C ARG A 64 -3.14 -9.61 -4.51
N ALA A 65 -2.60 -10.44 -3.61
CA ALA A 65 -3.23 -11.71 -3.22
C ALA A 65 -4.62 -11.49 -2.58
N ALA A 66 -4.83 -10.36 -1.89
CA ALA A 66 -6.11 -9.97 -1.31
C ALA A 66 -7.06 -9.27 -2.31
N GLY A 67 -6.66 -9.10 -3.58
CA GLY A 67 -7.49 -8.45 -4.61
C GLY A 67 -7.56 -6.92 -4.47
N ALA A 68 -6.53 -6.29 -3.91
CA ALA A 68 -6.46 -4.83 -3.85
C ALA A 68 -6.46 -4.22 -5.26
N PRO A 69 -7.19 -3.11 -5.47
CA PRO A 69 -7.18 -2.40 -6.75
C PRO A 69 -5.80 -1.81 -7.06
N GLU A 70 -5.44 -1.82 -8.35
CA GLU A 70 -4.21 -1.22 -8.88
C GLU A 70 -4.54 -0.16 -9.93
N THR A 71 -3.74 0.91 -10.02
CA THR A 71 -3.95 1.99 -11.00
C THR A 71 -2.65 2.73 -11.32
N ASP A 72 -2.56 3.24 -12.55
CA ASP A 72 -1.52 4.19 -12.97
C ASP A 72 -1.97 5.65 -12.76
N ALA A 73 -3.28 5.90 -12.86
CA ALA A 73 -3.88 7.20 -12.59
C ALA A 73 -3.83 7.53 -11.10
N TYR A 74 -3.77 8.82 -10.77
CA TYR A 74 -3.78 9.29 -9.38
C TYR A 74 -5.03 8.74 -8.64
N PRO A 75 -4.87 7.90 -7.59
CA PRO A 75 -5.98 7.22 -6.90
C PRO A 75 -6.71 8.10 -5.87
N GLY A 76 -6.19 9.30 -5.65
CA GLY A 76 -6.71 10.25 -4.70
C GLY A 76 -8.02 10.90 -5.12
N ARG A 77 -8.59 11.67 -4.19
CA ARG A 77 -9.74 12.52 -4.46
C ARG A 77 -9.24 13.83 -5.08
N PRO A 78 -9.96 14.41 -6.05
CA PRO A 78 -9.64 15.75 -6.53
C PRO A 78 -9.65 16.73 -5.36
N CYS A 79 -8.63 17.58 -5.27
CA CYS A 79 -8.63 18.70 -4.33
C CYS A 79 -9.75 19.65 -4.74
N GLY A 80 -10.72 19.87 -3.87
CA GLY A 80 -11.73 20.92 -4.01
C GLY A 80 -11.19 22.26 -3.56
#